data_AF-F6ZPW4-F1
#
_entry.id   AF-F6ZPW4-F1
#
_cell.length_a   1.000
_cell.length_b   1.000
_cell.length_c   1.000
_cell.angle_alpha   90.00
_cell.angle_beta   90.00
_cell.angle_gamma   90.00
#
_symmetry.space_group_name_H-M   'P 1'
#
loop_
_entity.id
_entity.type
_entity.pdbx_description
1 polymer ?
#
loop_
_entity_poly.entity_id
_entity_poly.type
_entity_poly.pdbx_seq_one_letter_code
_entity_poly.pdbx_strand_id
1 'polypeptide(L)'
;MSAGSRGFRERRVCVLRCRFCAQVLSARGMKAVLLADTDVDLFSTDIPPTDAVDFIGRCYFTEICKCKLKDIACLKCGNIVGYHVIVPCCSCLLSCNNGHFWMFHSQAVYDINRLDSTGTNFLLWGNLPEIEENTDEDMLDVSAEECIR
;
A
#
# COMPACT_ATOMS: atom_id res chain seq x y z
N MET A 1 13.12 17.59 11.81
CA MET A 1 14.38 16.99 11.32
C MET A 1 14.06 15.60 10.81
N SER A 2 14.05 15.45 9.49
CA SER A 2 13.37 14.39 8.75
C SER A 2 14.30 13.19 8.47
N ALA A 3 14.49 12.31 9.45
CA ALA A 3 15.26 11.08 9.26
C ALA A 3 14.51 10.01 8.42
N GLY A 4 13.18 10.15 8.24
CA GLY A 4 12.37 9.18 7.50
C GLY A 4 12.42 9.29 5.97
N SER A 5 12.76 10.46 5.42
CA SER A 5 12.69 10.73 3.96
C SER A 5 13.78 10.01 3.17
N ARG A 6 15.00 9.92 3.73
CA ARG A 6 16.15 9.34 3.01
C ARG A 6 15.98 7.83 2.80
N GLY A 7 15.47 7.13 3.81
CA GLY A 7 15.22 5.70 3.76
C GLY A 7 14.07 5.30 2.83
N PHE A 8 13.07 6.16 2.62
CA PHE A 8 11.98 5.90 1.66
C PHE A 8 12.46 6.00 0.21
N ARG A 9 13.17 7.08 -0.14
CA ARG A 9 13.64 7.32 -1.52
C ARG A 9 14.60 6.25 -2.02
N GLU A 10 15.35 5.62 -1.12
CA GLU A 10 16.30 4.54 -1.41
C GLU A 10 15.65 3.15 -1.44
N ARG A 11 14.34 3.02 -1.14
CA ARG A 11 13.64 1.74 -1.29
C ARG A 11 13.55 1.37 -2.76
N ARG A 12 13.59 0.06 -3.02
CA ARG A 12 13.39 -0.50 -4.35
C ARG A 12 11.90 -0.55 -4.69
N VAL A 13 11.60 -0.25 -5.94
CA VAL A 13 10.26 -0.43 -6.51
C VAL A 13 10.15 -1.86 -7.01
N CYS A 14 9.07 -2.55 -6.67
CA CYS A 14 8.81 -3.90 -7.15
C CYS A 14 7.47 -4.02 -7.87
N VAL A 15 7.36 -5.00 -8.75
CA VAL A 15 6.08 -5.45 -9.30
C VAL A 15 5.52 -6.49 -8.33
N LEU A 16 4.31 -6.26 -7.84
CA LEU A 16 3.58 -7.22 -7.00
C LEU A 16 2.70 -8.10 -7.89
N ARG A 17 2.78 -9.41 -7.68
CA ARG A 17 1.96 -10.39 -8.37
C ARG A 17 1.21 -11.26 -7.39
N CYS A 18 -0.03 -11.59 -7.73
CA CYS A 18 -0.83 -12.55 -7.00
C CYS A 18 -0.12 -13.92 -7.03
N ARG A 19 0.14 -14.50 -5.86
CA ARG A 19 0.83 -15.80 -5.75
C ARG A 19 0.02 -16.94 -6.37
N PHE A 20 -1.29 -16.81 -6.42
CA PHE A 20 -2.21 -17.88 -6.84
C PHE A 20 -2.41 -17.94 -8.36
N CYS A 21 -2.37 -16.80 -9.06
CA CYS A 21 -2.70 -16.73 -10.50
C CYS A 21 -1.72 -15.89 -11.34
N ALA A 22 -0.64 -15.41 -10.72
CA ALA A 22 0.39 -14.56 -11.31
C ALA A 22 -0.08 -13.22 -11.90
N GLN A 23 -1.34 -12.82 -11.68
CA GLN A 23 -1.85 -11.51 -12.09
C GLN A 23 -1.00 -10.40 -11.46
N VAL A 24 -0.64 -9.39 -12.26
CA VAL A 24 0.01 -8.19 -11.74
C VAL A 24 -1.02 -7.40 -10.94
N LEU A 25 -0.70 -7.13 -9.67
CA LEU A 25 -1.55 -6.38 -8.76
C LEU A 25 -1.12 -4.91 -8.66
N SER A 26 0.18 -4.65 -8.71
CA SER A 26 0.73 -3.30 -8.77
C SER A 26 2.12 -3.33 -9.41
N ALA A 27 2.46 -2.28 -10.17
CA ALA A 27 3.81 -2.05 -10.68
C ALA A 27 4.65 -1.12 -9.79
N ARG A 28 4.06 -0.58 -8.71
CA ARG A 28 4.69 0.33 -7.74
C ARG A 28 4.56 -0.24 -6.32
N GLY A 29 5.04 -1.47 -6.16
CA GLY A 29 5.12 -2.15 -4.88
C GLY A 29 6.34 -1.71 -4.07
N MET A 30 6.19 -1.77 -2.74
CA MET A 30 7.26 -1.56 -1.78
C MET A 30 7.16 -2.61 -0.67
N LYS A 31 8.29 -3.18 -0.25
CA LYS A 31 8.31 -3.99 0.98
C LYS A 31 8.05 -3.11 2.20
N ALA A 32 7.12 -3.52 3.04
CA ALA A 32 6.69 -2.81 4.25
C ALA A 32 6.65 -3.77 5.45
N VAL A 33 6.58 -3.20 6.65
CA VAL A 33 6.35 -3.92 7.90
C VAL A 33 5.17 -3.24 8.61
N LEU A 34 4.37 -4.00 9.35
CA LEU A 34 3.34 -3.39 10.18
C LEU A 34 3.99 -2.61 11.32
N LEU A 35 3.58 -1.35 11.50
CA LEU A 35 4.06 -0.53 12.62
C LEU A 35 3.64 -1.09 13.98
N ALA A 36 2.49 -1.77 14.01
CA ALA A 36 1.94 -2.41 15.19
C ALA A 36 2.58 -3.79 15.47
N ASP A 37 3.20 -4.42 14.47
CA ASP A 37 3.78 -5.76 14.56
C ASP A 37 4.87 -5.95 13.48
N THR A 38 6.13 -5.72 13.86
CA THR A 38 7.24 -5.73 12.90
C THR A 38 7.61 -7.13 12.39
N ASP A 39 7.05 -8.19 12.98
CA ASP A 39 7.29 -9.56 12.53
C ASP A 39 6.42 -9.91 11.31
N VAL A 40 5.42 -9.09 11.01
CA VAL A 40 4.55 -9.24 9.84
C VAL A 40 5.13 -8.47 8.66
N ASP A 41 5.77 -9.23 7.76
CA ASP A 41 6.19 -8.74 6.45
C ASP A 41 4.96 -8.49 5.55
N LEU A 42 4.90 -7.29 4.97
CA LEU A 42 3.88 -6.89 4.01
C LEU A 42 4.50 -6.25 2.77
N PHE A 43 3.65 -6.00 1.80
CA PHE A 43 3.95 -5.05 0.73
C PHE A 43 2.91 -3.93 0.72
N SER A 44 3.26 -2.79 0.16
CA SER A 44 2.35 -1.67 -0.01
C SER A 44 2.50 -1.01 -1.37
N THR A 45 1.50 -0.22 -1.78
CA THR A 45 1.56 0.58 -3.00
C THR A 45 0.91 1.94 -2.78
N ASP A 46 1.41 2.94 -3.51
CA ASP A 46 0.92 4.32 -3.52
C ASP A 46 -0.28 4.51 -4.46
N ILE A 47 -0.49 3.60 -5.43
CA ILE A 47 -1.58 3.69 -6.40
C ILE A 47 -2.71 2.72 -6.07
N PRO A 48 -3.98 3.16 -6.09
CA PRO A 48 -5.14 2.28 -6.04
C PRO A 48 -5.08 1.20 -7.15
N PRO A 49 -5.04 -0.10 -6.81
CA PRO A 49 -4.99 -1.20 -7.77
C PRO A 49 -6.36 -1.53 -8.39
N THR A 50 -7.06 -0.52 -8.92
CA THR A 50 -8.47 -0.57 -9.34
C THR A 50 -8.81 -1.69 -10.32
N ASP A 51 -7.90 -2.01 -11.25
CA ASP A 51 -8.16 -3.02 -12.28
C ASP A 51 -7.68 -4.43 -11.89
N ALA A 52 -7.09 -4.60 -10.71
CA ALA A 52 -6.46 -5.86 -10.31
C ALA A 52 -7.06 -6.49 -9.05
N VAL A 53 -7.69 -5.69 -8.19
CA VAL A 53 -8.33 -6.16 -6.96
C VAL A 53 -9.66 -5.43 -6.74
N ASP A 54 -10.52 -6.02 -5.93
CA ASP A 54 -11.74 -5.37 -5.45
C ASP A 54 -11.97 -5.67 -3.98
N PHE A 55 -12.77 -4.85 -3.32
CA PHE A 55 -13.14 -5.00 -1.94
C PHE A 55 -14.05 -6.20 -1.71
N ILE A 56 -13.80 -6.91 -0.62
CA ILE A 56 -14.64 -8.02 -0.20
C ILE A 56 -15.08 -7.85 1.26
N GLY A 57 -16.24 -8.42 1.58
CA GLY A 57 -16.75 -8.43 2.95
C GLY A 57 -17.08 -7.03 3.51
N ARG A 58 -17.13 -6.98 4.83
CA ARG A 58 -17.43 -5.76 5.60
C ARG A 58 -16.14 -5.14 6.11
N CYS A 59 -16.15 -3.83 6.35
CA CYS A 59 -15.07 -3.21 7.09
C CYS A 59 -14.97 -3.78 8.50
N TYR A 60 -13.76 -3.82 9.04
CA TYR A 60 -13.48 -4.22 10.42
C TYR A 60 -12.41 -3.31 11.02
N PHE A 61 -12.28 -3.33 12.34
CA PHE A 61 -11.28 -2.54 13.06
C PHE A 61 -10.16 -3.45 13.56
N THR A 62 -8.92 -2.98 13.46
CA THR A 62 -7.80 -3.69 14.08
C THR A 62 -7.88 -3.59 15.60
N GLU A 63 -7.49 -4.65 16.30
CA GLU A 63 -7.51 -4.62 17.77
C GLU A 63 -6.41 -3.71 18.33
N ILE A 64 -5.24 -3.68 17.68
CA ILE A 64 -4.03 -3.00 18.15
C ILE A 64 -4.10 -1.48 17.94
N CYS A 65 -4.38 -1.02 16.73
CA CYS A 65 -4.35 0.41 16.40
C CYS A 65 -5.72 1.02 16.07
N LYS A 66 -6.82 0.25 16.13
CA LYS A 66 -8.18 0.70 15.80
C LYS A 66 -8.33 1.32 14.40
N CYS A 67 -7.42 1.05 13.47
CA CYS A 67 -7.61 1.42 12.07
C CYS A 67 -8.79 0.64 11.49
N LYS A 68 -9.63 1.30 10.69
CA LYS A 68 -10.70 0.66 9.94
C LYS A 68 -10.12 0.12 8.63
N LEU A 69 -10.22 -1.18 8.42
CA LEU A 69 -9.70 -1.88 7.25
C LEU A 69 -10.84 -2.50 6.44
N LYS A 70 -10.56 -2.83 5.18
CA LYS A 70 -11.41 -3.69 4.35
C LYS A 70 -10.53 -4.59 3.50
N ASP A 71 -10.85 -5.89 3.49
CA ASP A 71 -10.11 -6.88 2.70
C ASP A 71 -10.26 -6.64 1.20
N ILE A 72 -9.21 -6.99 0.46
CA ILE A 72 -9.17 -6.94 -1.00
C ILE A 72 -8.85 -8.32 -1.58
N ALA A 73 -9.56 -8.68 -2.64
CA ALA A 73 -9.37 -9.93 -3.36
C ALA A 73 -8.90 -9.68 -4.79
N CYS A 74 -8.05 -10.56 -5.31
CA CYS A 74 -7.60 -10.50 -6.70
C CYS A 74 -8.79 -10.75 -7.65
N LEU A 75 -9.05 -9.81 -8.56
CA LEU A 75 -10.17 -9.89 -9.52
C LEU A 75 -10.09 -11.12 -10.43
N LYS A 76 -8.87 -11.62 -10.70
CA LYS A 76 -8.67 -12.77 -11.59
C LYS A 76 -8.99 -14.12 -10.92
N CYS A 77 -8.74 -14.28 -9.62
CA CYS A 77 -8.83 -15.59 -8.97
C CYS A 77 -9.64 -15.61 -7.67
N GLY A 78 -10.13 -14.47 -7.20
CA GLY A 78 -10.96 -14.35 -6.00
C GLY A 78 -10.24 -14.54 -4.67
N ASN A 79 -8.96 -14.91 -4.65
CA ASN A 79 -8.21 -15.06 -3.41
C ASN A 79 -7.96 -13.69 -2.74
N ILE A 80 -8.07 -13.67 -1.41
CA ILE A 80 -7.70 -12.51 -0.59
C ILE A 80 -6.19 -12.28 -0.73
N VAL A 81 -5.82 -11.05 -1.08
CA VAL A 81 -4.41 -10.68 -1.31
C VAL A 81 -3.89 -9.62 -0.36
N GLY A 82 -4.76 -8.97 0.40
CA GLY A 82 -4.40 -7.87 1.26
C GLY A 82 -5.61 -7.14 1.82
N TYR A 83 -5.39 -5.90 2.22
CA TYR A 83 -6.43 -5.00 2.72
C TYR A 83 -6.12 -3.55 2.35
N HIS A 84 -7.15 -2.72 2.39
CA HIS A 84 -7.06 -1.27 2.32
C HIS A 84 -7.38 -0.65 3.68
N VAL A 85 -6.60 0.36 4.07
CA VAL A 85 -6.86 1.17 5.25
C VAL A 85 -7.90 2.23 4.88
N ILE A 86 -9.16 2.01 5.29
CA ILE A 86 -10.31 2.90 5.02
C ILE A 86 -10.25 4.15 5.89
N VAL A 87 -9.93 3.98 7.17
CA VAL A 87 -9.71 5.08 8.12
C VAL A 87 -8.49 4.76 8.97
N PRO A 88 -7.38 5.50 8.82
CA PRO A 88 -6.24 5.36 9.72
C PRO A 88 -6.56 5.99 11.08
N CYS A 89 -6.01 5.46 12.16
CA CYS A 89 -6.09 6.13 13.47
C CYS A 89 -5.04 7.23 13.60
N CYS A 90 -5.24 8.17 14.53
CA CYS A 90 -4.30 9.26 14.79
C CYS A 90 -2.89 8.76 15.12
N SER A 91 -2.78 7.67 15.89
CA SER A 91 -1.48 7.10 16.27
C SER A 91 -0.69 6.61 15.04
N CYS A 92 -1.34 5.93 14.09
CA CYS A 92 -0.71 5.49 12.86
C CYS A 92 -0.36 6.66 11.93
N LEU A 93 -1.21 7.68 11.86
CA LEU A 93 -0.95 8.89 11.08
C LEU A 93 0.26 9.68 11.59
N LEU A 94 0.39 9.80 12.92
CA LEU A 94 1.48 10.54 13.57
C LEU A 94 2.78 9.71 13.71
N SER A 95 2.71 8.40 13.47
CA SER A 95 3.88 7.52 13.47
C SER A 95 4.68 7.62 12.17
N CYS A 96 5.86 7.00 12.13
CA CYS A 96 6.66 6.90 10.92
C CYS A 96 6.04 5.88 9.94
N ASN A 97 5.11 6.34 9.10
CA ASN A 97 4.50 5.57 8.03
C ASN A 97 5.04 5.97 6.65
N ASN A 98 4.70 5.19 5.62
CA ASN A 98 5.08 5.45 4.23
C ASN A 98 3.97 6.14 3.41
N GLY A 99 2.85 6.54 4.05
CA GLY A 99 1.69 7.14 3.38
C GLY A 99 0.86 6.19 2.51
N HIS A 100 1.19 4.90 2.44
CA HIS A 100 0.45 3.96 1.61
C HIS A 100 -0.75 3.38 2.37
N PHE A 101 -1.92 3.38 1.72
CA PHE A 101 -3.15 2.84 2.28
C PHE A 101 -3.51 1.45 1.75
N TRP A 102 -2.79 0.97 0.74
CA TRP A 102 -3.01 -0.33 0.12
C TRP A 102 -1.91 -1.28 0.54
N MET A 103 -2.30 -2.35 1.24
CA MET A 103 -1.38 -3.33 1.82
C MET A 103 -1.66 -4.72 1.26
N PHE A 104 -0.59 -5.49 1.01
CA PHE A 104 -0.67 -6.86 0.51
C PHE A 104 0.04 -7.81 1.46
N HIS A 105 -0.58 -8.97 1.71
CA HIS A 105 -0.01 -10.00 2.55
C HIS A 105 1.14 -10.71 1.82
N SER A 106 2.32 -10.77 2.45
CA SER A 106 3.51 -11.44 1.89
C SER A 106 3.29 -12.91 1.50
N GLN A 107 2.37 -13.60 2.19
CA GLN A 107 1.97 -14.97 1.85
C GLN A 107 1.10 -15.07 0.59
N ALA A 108 0.37 -14.00 0.22
CA ALA A 108 -0.59 -13.99 -0.89
C ALA A 108 -0.02 -13.35 -2.17
N VAL A 109 1.12 -12.67 -2.06
CA VAL A 109 1.82 -12.05 -3.20
C VAL A 109 3.28 -12.48 -3.26
N TYR A 110 3.91 -12.20 -4.40
CA TYR A 110 5.37 -12.20 -4.53
C TYR A 110 5.79 -10.97 -5.31
N ASP A 111 7.01 -10.51 -5.06
CA ASP A 111 7.56 -9.31 -5.67
C ASP A 111 8.67 -9.61 -6.68
N ILE A 112 8.81 -8.72 -7.66
CA ILE A 112 9.92 -8.71 -8.60
C ILE A 112 10.47 -7.28 -8.64
N ASN A 113 11.71 -7.08 -8.18
CA ASN A 113 12.33 -5.75 -8.23
C ASN A 113 12.39 -5.23 -9.68
N ARG A 114 11.96 -3.98 -9.88
CA ARG A 114 12.04 -3.31 -11.17
C ARG A 114 13.45 -2.80 -11.41
N LEU A 115 13.87 -2.87 -12.66
CA LEU A 115 15.09 -2.20 -13.12
C LEU A 115 14.75 -0.76 -13.56
N ASP A 116 15.72 0.12 -13.47
CA ASP A 116 15.62 1.48 -14.04
C ASP A 116 15.70 1.44 -15.58
N SER A 117 15.64 2.62 -16.22
CA SER A 117 15.71 2.73 -17.68
C SER A 117 17.04 2.27 -18.29
N THR A 118 18.09 2.11 -17.48
CA THR A 118 19.39 1.58 -17.93
C THR A 118 19.40 0.05 -17.98
N GLY A 119 18.43 -0.60 -17.32
CA GLY A 119 18.37 -2.06 -17.21
C GLY A 119 19.46 -2.67 -16.34
N THR A 120 20.29 -1.85 -15.67
CA THR A 120 21.44 -2.32 -14.90
C THR A 120 21.22 -2.19 -13.39
N ASN A 121 20.54 -1.13 -12.95
CA ASN A 121 20.27 -0.90 -11.53
C ASN A 121 18.79 -1.12 -11.21
N PHE A 122 18.50 -1.31 -9.92
CA PHE A 122 17.12 -1.34 -9.43
C PHE A 122 16.51 0.06 -9.43
N LEU A 123 15.26 0.15 -9.88
CA LEU A 123 14.46 1.36 -9.79
C LEU A 123 14.19 1.68 -8.33
N LEU A 124 14.46 2.93 -7.93
CA LEU A 124 14.25 3.43 -6.57
C LEU A 124 13.01 4.32 -6.52
N TRP A 125 12.35 4.32 -5.36
CA TRP A 125 11.15 5.14 -5.12
C TRP A 125 11.40 6.63 -5.32
N GLY A 126 12.59 7.12 -4.97
CA GLY A 126 12.98 8.51 -5.17
C GLY A 126 13.11 8.96 -6.64
N ASN A 127 13.09 8.00 -7.57
CA ASN A 127 13.24 8.20 -9.02
C ASN A 127 11.94 7.91 -9.79
N LEU A 128 10.83 7.61 -9.09
CA LEU A 128 9.54 7.42 -9.74
C LEU A 128 8.95 8.78 -10.16
N PRO A 129 8.24 8.85 -11.29
CA PRO A 129 7.44 10.02 -11.60
C PRO A 129 6.33 10.20 -10.55
N GLU A 130 5.98 11.44 -10.29
CA GLU A 130 4.78 11.80 -9.52
C GLU A 130 3.55 11.22 -10.23
N ILE A 131 2.58 10.78 -9.44
CA ILE A 131 1.32 10.30 -9.98
C ILE A 131 0.53 11.54 -10.34
N GLU A 132 0.15 11.69 -11.61
CA GLU A 132 -0.82 12.70 -12.01
C GLU A 132 -2.13 12.40 -11.27
N GLU A 133 -2.54 13.28 -10.37
CA GLU A 133 -3.85 13.21 -9.74
C GLU A 133 -4.89 13.42 -10.85
N ASN A 134 -5.52 12.34 -11.33
CA ASN A 134 -6.77 12.47 -12.07
C ASN A 134 -7.75 13.11 -11.08
N THR A 135 -8.04 14.39 -11.29
CA THR A 135 -9.06 15.16 -10.58
C THR A 135 -10.45 14.64 -10.98
N ASP A 136 -10.75 13.40 -10.62
CA ASP A 136 -12.13 12.95 -10.51
C ASP A 136 -12.57 13.35 -9.11
N GLU A 137 -13.11 14.57 -9.04
CA GLU A 137 -13.72 15.15 -7.86
C GLU A 137 -14.93 14.32 -7.40
N ASP A 138 -14.68 13.29 -6.61
CA ASP A 138 -15.65 12.78 -5.65
C ASP A 138 -15.18 13.16 -4.23
N MET A 139 -15.43 14.44 -3.95
CA MET A 139 -15.62 15.09 -2.66
C MET A 139 -15.69 14.16 -1.44
N LEU A 140 -14.63 14.16 -0.64
CA LEU A 140 -14.72 14.17 0.82
C LEU A 140 -13.78 15.26 1.34
N ASP A 141 -14.36 16.42 1.61
CA ASP A 141 -13.78 17.47 2.45
C ASP A 141 -13.54 16.89 3.86
N VAL A 142 -12.36 16.30 4.06
CA VAL A 142 -11.89 15.97 5.40
C VAL A 142 -11.23 17.24 5.92
N SER A 143 -12.06 18.15 6.44
CA SER A 143 -11.58 19.19 7.35
C SER A 143 -10.74 18.51 8.43
N ALA A 144 -9.63 19.14 8.81
CA ALA A 144 -8.67 18.64 9.79
C ALA A 144 -9.25 18.50 11.22
N GLU A 145 -10.58 18.54 11.39
CA GLU A 145 -11.28 18.41 12.67
C GLU A 145 -11.95 17.05 12.91
N GLU A 146 -11.89 16.10 11.97
CA GLU A 146 -12.49 14.77 12.16
C GLU A 146 -11.47 13.64 12.46
N CYS A 147 -10.41 13.97 13.19
CA CYS A 147 -9.69 12.97 14.00
C CYS A 147 -10.49 12.60 15.26
N ILE A 148 -11.82 12.40 15.20
CA ILE A 148 -12.63 11.98 16.36
C ILE A 148 -13.88 11.20 15.92
N ARG A 149 -13.88 9.88 16.13
CA ARG A 149 -14.78 9.16 17.07
C ARG A 149 -14.46 7.67 17.13
#